data_AF-M5DRS3-F1
#
_entry.id   AF-M5DRS3-F1
#
_cell.length_a   1.000
_cell.length_b   1.000
_cell.length_c   1.000
_cell.angle_alpha   90.00
_cell.angle_beta   90.00
_cell.angle_gamma   90.00
#
_symmetry.space_group_name_H-M   'P 1'
#
loop_
_entity.id
_entity.type
_entity.pdbx_description
1 polymer ?
#
loop_
_entity_poly.entity_id
_entity_poly.type
_entity_poly.pdbx_seq_one_letter_code
_entity_poly.pdbx_strand_id
1 'polypeptide(L)'
;MEDMQSMNHNNFILSSTSSMLGDVVSATSGVGFGIETYPICDYVMQSVFLKMTGALEQKMKCISWEMATNDYEYRYFRYSQNPLGECSSYKEKKEIYKDLVDQISKFKNEAFDPHSIGRTNILNESSMQVKNSFMGSNLMVWAQKGFNEYQEIWSAVSEKYFVHDKNNLFTNKSNLPRMGSTKKSLDEIYTDHLYRHRNRVAHNTFSYQQNLPTLNTLVGGGYVYDNYFVYFSILILIDNIFIKLFEEYLRSLEDF
;
A
#
# COMPACT_ATOMS: atom_id res chain seq x y z
N MET A 1 8.14 25.39 -20.95
CA MET A 1 7.68 24.05 -21.38
C MET A 1 8.02 22.97 -20.34
N GLU A 2 8.94 23.21 -19.41
CA GLU A 2 9.23 22.32 -18.27
C GLU A 2 8.14 22.33 -17.17
N ASP A 3 7.44 23.45 -16.95
CA ASP A 3 6.38 23.55 -15.92
C ASP A 3 5.13 22.68 -16.17
N MET A 4 4.91 22.24 -17.41
CA MET A 4 3.73 21.45 -17.77
C MET A 4 3.91 19.95 -17.49
N GLN A 5 5.15 19.47 -17.34
CA GLN A 5 5.45 18.07 -17.00
C GLN A 5 5.45 17.83 -15.48
N SER A 6 5.99 18.74 -14.66
CA SER A 6 5.95 18.59 -13.19
C SER A 6 4.50 18.61 -12.65
N MET A 7 3.62 19.41 -13.26
CA MET A 7 2.18 19.40 -12.94
C MET A 7 1.51 18.03 -13.16
N ASN A 8 1.93 17.24 -14.16
CA ASN A 8 1.34 15.93 -14.41
C ASN A 8 1.76 14.88 -13.37
N HIS A 9 3.02 14.90 -12.94
CA HIS A 9 3.50 13.97 -11.92
C HIS A 9 2.89 14.29 -10.55
N ASN A 10 2.82 15.56 -10.16
CA ASN A 10 2.21 15.95 -8.89
C ASN A 10 0.73 15.55 -8.83
N ASN A 11 -0.03 15.79 -9.90
CA ASN A 11 -1.43 15.36 -9.99
C ASN A 11 -1.57 13.83 -9.87
N PHE A 12 -0.67 13.06 -10.50
CA PHE A 12 -0.66 11.61 -10.37
C PHE A 12 -0.31 11.15 -8.95
N ILE A 13 0.72 11.73 -8.33
CA ILE A 13 1.15 11.40 -6.96
C ILE A 13 0.02 11.67 -5.97
N LEU A 14 -0.69 12.79 -6.11
CA LEU A 14 -1.78 13.18 -5.23
C LEU A 14 -3.10 12.43 -5.51
N SER A 15 -3.23 11.77 -6.66
CA SER A 15 -4.44 10.99 -6.97
C SER A 15 -4.56 9.72 -6.11
N SER A 16 -5.72 9.47 -5.52
CA SER A 16 -5.89 8.26 -4.69
C SER A 16 -6.06 6.99 -5.55
N THR A 17 -5.31 5.95 -5.18
CA THR A 17 -5.43 4.60 -5.77
C THR A 17 -6.75 3.91 -5.43
N SER A 18 -7.54 4.43 -4.49
CA SER A 18 -8.85 3.87 -4.13
C SER A 18 -9.87 3.97 -5.26
N SER A 19 -9.69 4.91 -6.20
CA SER A 19 -10.56 5.06 -7.38
C SER A 19 -10.66 3.77 -8.20
N MET A 20 -9.55 3.02 -8.31
CA MET A 20 -9.49 1.73 -9.02
C MET A 20 -10.42 0.67 -8.40
N LEU A 21 -10.68 0.74 -7.09
CA LEU A 21 -11.66 -0.13 -6.44
C LEU A 21 -13.10 0.25 -6.82
N GLY A 22 -13.38 1.55 -6.96
CA GLY A 22 -14.68 2.02 -7.45
C GLY A 22 -14.96 1.57 -8.88
N ASP A 23 -13.94 1.63 -9.75
CA ASP A 23 -14.04 1.22 -11.14
C ASP A 23 -14.37 -0.27 -11.29
N VAL A 24 -13.70 -1.14 -10.52
CA VAL A 24 -13.99 -2.58 -10.59
C VAL A 24 -15.37 -2.94 -10.04
N VAL A 25 -15.79 -2.28 -8.97
CA VAL A 25 -17.11 -2.51 -8.38
C VAL A 25 -18.20 -2.10 -9.37
N SER A 26 -17.99 -0.98 -10.05
CA SER A 26 -18.88 -0.51 -11.12
C SER A 26 -18.91 -1.49 -12.29
N ALA A 27 -17.75 -1.96 -12.75
CA ALA A 27 -17.62 -2.92 -13.85
C ALA A 27 -18.26 -4.29 -13.55
N THR A 28 -18.28 -4.71 -12.28
CA THR A 28 -18.82 -6.01 -11.85
C THR A 28 -20.28 -5.97 -11.39
N SER A 29 -20.90 -4.78 -11.35
CA SER A 29 -22.27 -4.58 -10.88
C SER A 29 -23.31 -5.45 -11.60
N GLY A 30 -23.14 -5.67 -12.91
CA GLY A 30 -24.08 -6.45 -13.73
C GLY A 30 -23.87 -7.97 -13.73
N VAL A 31 -22.83 -8.48 -13.06
CA VAL A 31 -22.42 -9.90 -13.15
C VAL A 31 -23.27 -10.82 -12.26
N GLY A 32 -24.03 -10.27 -11.31
CA GLY A 32 -24.84 -11.05 -10.35
C GLY A 32 -24.03 -11.59 -9.17
N PHE A 33 -24.62 -12.50 -8.39
CA PHE A 33 -24.05 -13.01 -7.12
C PHE A 33 -24.25 -14.52 -6.90
N GLY A 34 -24.57 -15.29 -7.94
CA GLY A 34 -24.71 -16.73 -7.84
C GLY A 34 -23.37 -17.47 -7.84
N ILE A 35 -23.42 -18.79 -7.68
CA ILE A 35 -22.22 -19.65 -7.58
C ILE A 35 -21.35 -19.61 -8.84
N GLU A 36 -21.95 -19.33 -9.99
CA GLU A 36 -21.29 -19.16 -11.29
C GLU A 36 -20.27 -18.02 -11.31
N THR A 37 -20.40 -17.06 -10.39
CA THR A 37 -19.51 -15.89 -10.31
C THR A 37 -18.26 -16.15 -9.46
N TYR A 38 -18.20 -17.26 -8.74
CA TYR A 38 -17.08 -17.57 -7.84
C TYR A 38 -15.73 -17.70 -8.57
N PRO A 39 -15.62 -18.37 -9.74
CA PRO A 39 -14.38 -18.41 -10.49
C PRO A 39 -13.96 -17.03 -11.02
N ILE A 40 -14.94 -16.16 -11.35
CA ILE A 40 -14.70 -14.81 -11.86
C ILE A 40 -14.08 -13.93 -10.78
N CYS A 41 -14.50 -14.11 -9.51
CA CYS A 41 -14.03 -13.32 -8.39
C CYS A 41 -12.50 -13.30 -8.29
N ASP A 42 -11.83 -14.44 -8.39
CA ASP A 42 -10.37 -14.50 -8.24
C ASP A 42 -9.66 -13.75 -9.39
N TYR A 43 -10.08 -13.95 -10.64
CA TYR A 43 -9.51 -13.21 -11.78
C TYR A 43 -9.70 -11.69 -11.66
N VAL A 44 -10.87 -11.25 -11.21
CA VAL A 44 -11.16 -9.83 -11.01
C VAL A 44 -10.28 -9.25 -9.90
N MET A 45 -10.21 -9.92 -8.75
CA MET A 45 -9.40 -9.48 -7.62
C MET A 45 -7.90 -9.45 -7.96
N GLN A 46 -7.38 -10.46 -8.65
CA GLN A 46 -5.99 -10.50 -9.13
C GLN A 46 -5.68 -9.34 -10.08
N SER A 47 -6.58 -9.06 -11.03
CA SER A 47 -6.39 -7.99 -12.00
C SER A 47 -6.29 -6.63 -11.31
N VAL A 48 -7.22 -6.34 -10.39
CA VAL A 48 -7.22 -5.08 -9.63
C VAL A 48 -5.99 -4.99 -8.72
N PHE A 49 -5.64 -6.08 -8.06
CA PHE A 49 -4.46 -6.15 -7.21
C PHE A 49 -3.17 -5.84 -7.97
N LEU A 50 -2.98 -6.42 -9.16
CA LEU A 50 -1.83 -6.08 -10.01
C LEU A 50 -1.84 -4.61 -10.45
N LYS A 51 -3.00 -4.06 -10.83
CA LYS A 51 -3.12 -2.65 -11.20
C LYS A 51 -2.76 -1.72 -10.04
N MET A 52 -3.27 -1.98 -8.84
CA MET A 52 -3.00 -1.16 -7.65
C MET A 52 -1.54 -1.25 -7.21
N THR A 53 -0.96 -2.46 -7.20
CA THR A 53 0.48 -2.62 -6.87
C THR A 53 1.37 -1.91 -7.89
N GLY A 54 1.07 -2.03 -9.19
CA GLY A 54 1.79 -1.32 -10.25
C GLY A 54 1.64 0.20 -10.15
N ALA A 55 0.43 0.70 -9.86
CA ALA A 55 0.20 2.14 -9.66
C ALA A 55 1.02 2.68 -8.48
N LEU A 56 1.06 1.95 -7.38
CA LEU A 56 1.85 2.32 -6.22
C LEU A 56 3.36 2.29 -6.53
N GLU A 57 3.85 1.28 -7.25
CA GLU A 57 5.23 1.19 -7.73
C GLU A 57 5.62 2.41 -8.60
N GLN A 58 4.75 2.81 -9.53
CA GLN A 58 4.99 4.01 -10.35
C GLN A 58 4.95 5.29 -9.52
N LYS A 59 4.02 5.39 -8.56
CA LYS A 59 3.96 6.55 -7.65
C LYS A 59 5.24 6.71 -6.85
N MET A 60 5.80 5.63 -6.33
CA MET A 60 7.08 5.64 -5.61
C MET A 60 8.23 6.16 -6.48
N LYS A 61 8.26 5.76 -7.76
CA LYS A 61 9.25 6.25 -8.74
C LYS A 61 9.06 7.73 -9.05
N CYS A 62 7.82 8.18 -9.27
CA CYS A 62 7.51 9.59 -9.49
C CYS A 62 7.93 10.46 -8.31
N ILE A 63 7.62 10.05 -7.06
CA ILE A 63 8.06 10.76 -5.86
C ILE A 63 9.59 10.88 -5.82
N SER A 64 10.31 9.78 -6.09
CA SER A 64 11.78 9.79 -6.14
C SER A 64 12.32 10.70 -7.24
N TRP A 65 11.68 10.74 -8.40
CA TRP A 65 12.04 11.65 -9.48
C TRP A 65 11.80 13.11 -9.11
N GLU A 66 10.66 13.46 -8.54
CA GLU A 66 10.37 14.84 -8.12
C GLU A 66 11.37 15.33 -7.07
N MET A 67 11.73 14.50 -6.08
CA MET A 67 12.80 14.84 -5.13
C MET A 67 14.15 15.05 -5.83
N ALA A 68 14.50 14.19 -6.78
CA ALA A 68 15.73 14.31 -7.56
C ALA A 68 15.74 15.48 -8.55
N THR A 69 14.57 15.97 -8.96
CA THR A 69 14.45 17.20 -9.76
C THR A 69 14.89 18.41 -8.95
N ASN A 70 14.50 18.46 -7.68
CA ASN A 70 14.75 19.59 -6.79
C ASN A 70 16.10 19.53 -6.06
N ASP A 71 16.62 18.33 -5.75
CA ASP A 71 17.91 18.13 -5.07
C ASP A 71 18.88 17.30 -5.93
N TYR A 72 19.93 17.96 -6.45
CA TYR A 72 20.97 17.33 -7.27
C TYR A 72 21.87 16.37 -6.48
N GLU A 73 22.12 16.61 -5.19
CA GLU A 73 22.90 15.71 -4.34
C GLU A 73 22.12 14.42 -4.14
N TYR A 74 20.83 14.54 -3.84
CA TYR A 74 19.92 13.41 -3.73
C TYR A 74 19.84 12.62 -5.04
N ARG A 75 19.76 13.31 -6.20
CA ARG A 75 19.78 12.66 -7.52
C ARG A 75 21.03 11.80 -7.69
N TYR A 76 22.20 12.34 -7.38
CA TYR A 76 23.46 11.59 -7.49
C TYR A 76 23.48 10.38 -6.55
N PHE A 77 23.07 10.57 -5.30
CA PHE A 77 23.00 9.48 -4.32
C PHE A 77 22.07 8.35 -4.79
N ARG A 78 20.84 8.66 -5.21
CA ARG A 78 19.83 7.65 -5.54
C ARG A 78 19.96 7.04 -6.93
N TYR A 79 20.48 7.75 -7.93
CA TYR A 79 20.59 7.20 -9.29
C TYR A 79 22.01 6.75 -9.67
N SER A 80 23.04 7.17 -8.94
CA SER A 80 24.42 6.75 -9.20
C SER A 80 24.99 5.82 -8.12
N GLN A 81 24.72 6.07 -6.83
CA GLN A 81 25.31 5.26 -5.75
C GLN A 81 24.41 4.12 -5.28
N ASN A 82 23.12 4.40 -5.09
CA ASN A 82 22.18 3.43 -4.52
C ASN A 82 20.85 3.37 -5.30
N PRO A 83 20.87 2.78 -6.52
CA PRO A 83 19.70 2.70 -7.38
C PRO A 83 18.58 1.86 -6.76
N LEU A 84 17.37 2.40 -6.79
CA LEU A 84 16.15 1.67 -6.48
C LEU A 84 15.79 0.76 -7.67
N GLY A 85 15.26 -0.43 -7.39
CA GLY A 85 14.74 -1.32 -8.41
C GLY A 85 13.33 -0.94 -8.83
N GLU A 86 12.42 -1.92 -8.80
CA GLU A 86 11.02 -1.69 -9.19
C GLU A 86 10.19 -0.97 -8.13
N CYS A 87 10.76 -0.67 -6.95
CA CYS A 87 10.05 -0.06 -5.82
C CYS A 87 8.88 -0.93 -5.32
N SER A 88 8.92 -2.24 -5.59
CA SER A 88 7.87 -3.19 -5.24
C SER A 88 8.04 -3.75 -3.82
N SER A 89 9.28 -3.87 -3.35
CA SER A 89 9.59 -4.43 -2.04
C SER A 89 9.29 -3.44 -0.90
N TYR A 90 9.03 -3.96 0.30
CA TYR A 90 8.88 -3.12 1.49
C TYR A 90 10.15 -2.34 1.81
N LYS A 91 11.32 -2.99 1.64
CA LYS A 91 12.63 -2.36 1.87
C LYS A 91 12.79 -1.08 1.05
N GLU A 92 12.49 -1.13 -0.24
CA GLU A 92 12.59 0.05 -1.12
C GLU A 92 11.59 1.14 -0.71
N LYS A 93 10.34 0.76 -0.39
CA LYS A 93 9.32 1.73 0.10
C LYS A 93 9.75 2.41 1.39
N LYS A 94 10.40 1.67 2.29
CA LYS A 94 10.97 2.21 3.53
C LYS A 94 12.10 3.20 3.24
N GLU A 95 12.97 2.92 2.27
CA GLU A 95 14.03 3.84 1.86
C GLU A 95 13.45 5.15 1.29
N ILE A 96 12.45 5.06 0.41
CA ILE A 96 11.79 6.24 -0.19
C ILE A 96 11.05 7.06 0.88
N TYR A 97 10.41 6.38 1.84
CA TYR A 97 9.80 7.04 2.99
C TYR A 97 10.83 7.86 3.78
N LYS A 98 11.98 7.26 4.07
CA LYS A 98 13.08 7.93 4.78
C LYS A 98 13.59 9.13 3.98
N ASP A 99 13.80 8.96 2.68
CA ASP A 99 14.25 10.05 1.81
C ASP A 99 13.30 11.23 1.83
N LEU A 100 12.00 10.95 1.73
CA LEU A 100 10.98 11.98 1.73
C LEU A 100 10.97 12.77 3.05
N VAL A 101 11.10 12.09 4.19
CA VAL A 101 11.20 12.72 5.51
C VAL A 101 12.48 13.55 5.65
N ASP A 102 13.61 13.05 5.15
CA ASP A 102 14.90 13.74 5.18
C ASP A 102 14.87 15.00 4.29
N GLN A 103 14.26 14.90 3.10
CA GLN A 103 14.08 16.04 2.19
C GLN A 103 13.14 17.10 2.77
N ILE A 104 12.01 16.72 3.38
CA ILE A 104 11.13 17.66 4.08
C ILE A 104 11.89 18.40 5.19
N SER A 105 12.70 17.67 5.97
CA SER A 105 13.51 18.26 7.04
C SER A 105 14.58 19.22 6.50
N LYS A 106 15.17 18.90 5.33
CA LYS A 106 16.17 19.75 4.65
C LYS A 106 15.56 21.06 4.19
N PHE A 107 14.40 21.02 3.52
CA PHE A 107 13.75 22.23 2.99
C PHE A 107 13.10 23.10 4.09
N LYS A 108 12.50 22.50 5.13
CA LYS A 108 11.95 23.28 6.26
C LYS A 108 13.03 23.91 7.16
N ASN A 109 14.32 23.56 7.00
CA ASN A 109 15.42 23.91 7.91
C ASN A 109 15.14 23.54 9.39
N GLU A 110 14.19 22.63 9.64
CA GLU A 110 13.75 22.21 10.97
C GLU A 110 13.52 20.69 10.98
N ALA A 111 13.61 20.10 12.17
CA ALA A 111 13.37 18.67 12.33
C ALA A 111 11.88 18.35 12.11
N PHE A 112 11.55 17.72 10.98
CA PHE A 112 10.19 17.26 10.72
C PHE A 112 9.84 16.07 11.63
N ASP A 113 8.69 16.13 12.28
CA ASP A 113 8.09 15.00 13.01
C ASP A 113 7.05 14.31 12.12
N PRO A 114 7.32 13.07 11.63
CA PRO A 114 6.36 12.32 10.82
C PRO A 114 5.03 12.03 11.52
N HIS A 115 4.94 12.13 12.85
CA HIS A 115 3.66 11.94 13.55
C HIS A 115 2.66 13.06 13.28
N SER A 116 3.12 14.23 12.81
CA SER A 116 2.30 15.41 12.53
C SER A 116 1.31 15.22 11.36
N ILE A 117 1.49 14.21 10.51
CA ILE A 117 0.65 13.96 9.32
C ILE A 117 -0.79 13.48 9.61
N GLY A 118 -1.20 13.42 10.88
CA GLY A 118 -2.55 13.02 11.27
C GLY A 118 -2.83 11.52 11.05
N ARG A 119 -2.01 10.65 11.66
CA ARG A 119 -2.09 9.18 11.52
C ARG A 119 -3.50 8.61 11.71
N THR A 120 -4.25 9.10 12.71
CA THR A 120 -5.61 8.63 12.97
C THR A 120 -6.54 8.88 11.78
N ASN A 121 -6.42 10.04 11.14
CA ASN A 121 -7.22 10.39 9.97
C ASN A 121 -6.85 9.50 8.78
N ILE A 122 -5.56 9.31 8.51
CA ILE A 122 -5.08 8.42 7.44
C ILE A 122 -5.65 7.01 7.61
N LEU A 123 -5.57 6.44 8.82
CA LEU A 123 -6.10 5.11 9.08
C LEU A 123 -7.62 5.04 8.86
N ASN A 124 -8.36 6.03 9.37
CA ASN A 124 -9.81 6.09 9.21
C ASN A 124 -10.21 6.24 7.74
N GLU A 125 -9.52 7.11 7.00
CA GLU A 125 -9.73 7.33 5.56
C GLU A 125 -9.47 6.06 4.77
N SER A 126 -8.32 5.40 4.97
CA SER A 126 -8.00 4.15 4.28
C SER A 126 -9.02 3.05 4.59
N SER A 127 -9.45 2.95 5.86
CA SER A 127 -10.45 1.97 6.29
C SER A 127 -11.82 2.25 5.68
N MET A 128 -12.23 3.52 5.65
CA MET A 128 -13.49 3.94 5.04
C MET A 128 -13.47 3.73 3.52
N GLN A 129 -12.38 4.04 2.83
CA GLN A 129 -12.25 3.85 1.39
C GLN A 129 -12.50 2.39 1.02
N VAL A 130 -11.81 1.43 1.66
CA VAL A 130 -12.01 0.01 1.39
C VAL A 130 -13.41 -0.44 1.75
N LYS A 131 -13.89 -0.08 2.95
CA LYS A 131 -15.22 -0.50 3.40
C LYS A 131 -16.31 0.02 2.47
N ASN A 132 -16.27 1.29 2.09
CA ASN A 132 -17.27 1.90 1.23
C ASN A 132 -17.19 1.38 -0.21
N SER A 133 -15.99 1.08 -0.73
CA SER A 133 -15.85 0.47 -2.05
C SER A 133 -16.54 -0.89 -2.13
N PHE A 134 -16.40 -1.74 -1.10
CA PHE A 134 -16.89 -3.11 -1.17
C PHE A 134 -18.27 -3.34 -0.52
N MET A 135 -18.69 -2.50 0.42
CA MET A 135 -19.98 -2.68 1.10
C MET A 135 -21.15 -2.57 0.12
N GLY A 136 -21.96 -3.61 0.05
CA GLY A 136 -23.07 -3.72 -0.91
C GLY A 136 -22.67 -4.10 -2.34
N SER A 137 -21.38 -4.36 -2.60
CA SER A 137 -20.92 -4.81 -3.92
C SER A 137 -21.04 -6.33 -4.10
N ASN A 138 -21.11 -6.78 -5.36
CA ASN A 138 -21.08 -8.20 -5.71
C ASN A 138 -19.78 -8.88 -5.24
N LEU A 139 -18.65 -8.17 -5.30
CA LEU A 139 -17.33 -8.65 -4.87
C LEU A 139 -17.29 -9.02 -3.37
N MET A 140 -18.00 -8.27 -2.53
CA MET A 140 -18.13 -8.60 -1.11
C MET A 140 -18.96 -9.87 -0.91
N VAL A 141 -20.01 -10.09 -1.69
CA VAL A 141 -20.81 -11.32 -1.64
C VAL A 141 -19.99 -12.52 -2.12
N TRP A 142 -19.26 -12.39 -3.23
CA TRP A 142 -18.44 -13.46 -3.80
C TRP A 142 -17.34 -13.92 -2.84
N ALA A 143 -16.73 -12.99 -2.10
CA ALA A 143 -15.64 -13.25 -1.16
C ALA A 143 -16.02 -12.95 0.31
N GLN A 144 -17.27 -13.25 0.70
CA GLN A 144 -17.84 -12.85 2.00
C GLN A 144 -17.01 -13.31 3.20
N LYS A 145 -16.54 -14.57 3.18
CA LYS A 145 -15.67 -15.10 4.24
C LYS A 145 -14.40 -14.26 4.38
N GLY A 146 -13.73 -13.95 3.27
CA GLY A 146 -12.53 -13.12 3.26
C GLY A 146 -12.83 -11.70 3.76
N PHE A 147 -13.98 -11.13 3.40
CA PHE A 147 -14.36 -9.81 3.89
C PHE A 147 -14.56 -9.78 5.42
N ASN A 148 -15.21 -10.80 5.99
CA ASN A 148 -15.39 -10.91 7.44
C ASN A 148 -14.07 -11.09 8.19
N GLU A 149 -13.19 -11.97 7.69
CA GLU A 149 -11.84 -12.16 8.24
C GLU A 149 -11.02 -10.85 8.19
N TYR A 150 -11.15 -10.10 7.10
CA TYR A 150 -10.54 -8.79 6.96
C TYR A 150 -11.05 -7.81 8.03
N GLN A 151 -12.37 -7.76 8.28
CA GLN A 151 -12.93 -6.86 9.30
C GLN A 151 -12.34 -7.14 10.68
N GLU A 152 -12.20 -8.42 11.04
CA GLU A 152 -11.58 -8.83 12.31
C GLU A 152 -10.10 -8.40 12.37
N ILE A 153 -9.31 -8.72 11.34
CA ILE A 153 -7.89 -8.36 11.27
C ILE A 153 -7.69 -6.84 11.33
N TRP A 154 -8.44 -6.10 10.53
CA TRP A 154 -8.25 -4.67 10.35
C TRP A 154 -8.76 -3.86 11.54
N SER A 155 -9.77 -4.36 12.27
CA SER A 155 -10.26 -3.72 13.51
C SER A 155 -9.19 -3.59 14.59
N ALA A 156 -8.16 -4.45 14.53
CA ALA A 156 -7.08 -4.47 15.49
C ALA A 156 -5.92 -3.53 15.07
N VAL A 157 -5.86 -3.12 13.80
CA VAL A 157 -4.83 -2.18 13.32
C VAL A 157 -5.07 -0.81 13.95
N SER A 158 -4.02 -0.21 14.53
CA SER A 158 -4.07 1.14 15.12
C SER A 158 -2.96 2.03 14.56
N GLU A 159 -3.01 3.33 14.85
CA GLU A 159 -2.01 4.32 14.45
C GLU A 159 -0.58 4.02 14.92
N LYS A 160 -0.41 3.11 15.88
CA LYS A 160 0.89 2.67 16.40
C LYS A 160 1.62 1.71 15.46
N TYR A 161 0.94 1.22 14.42
CA TYR A 161 1.46 0.22 13.49
C TYR A 161 2.23 0.82 12.30
N PHE A 162 2.11 2.12 12.07
CA PHE A 162 2.75 2.81 10.95
C PHE A 162 3.28 4.19 11.37
N VAL A 163 4.29 4.67 10.66
CA VAL A 163 4.94 5.98 10.88
C VAL A 163 5.34 6.10 12.37
N HIS A 164 6.15 5.16 12.82
CA HIS A 164 6.64 5.10 14.21
C HIS A 164 7.85 6.00 14.43
N ASP A 165 8.75 6.05 13.44
CA ASP A 165 9.94 6.90 13.50
C ASP A 165 10.27 7.43 12.09
N LYS A 166 11.29 8.30 12.01
CA LYS A 166 11.78 8.88 10.76
C LYS A 166 12.29 7.85 9.74
N ASN A 167 12.58 6.63 10.19
CA ASN A 167 13.28 5.62 9.39
C ASN A 167 12.39 4.44 8.96
N ASN A 168 11.24 4.24 9.59
CA ASN A 168 10.41 3.05 9.45
C ASN A 168 8.96 3.43 9.12
N LEU A 169 8.53 3.02 7.92
CA LEU A 169 7.15 3.15 7.45
C LEU A 169 6.17 2.34 8.32
N PHE A 170 6.52 1.09 8.67
CA PHE A 170 5.75 0.23 9.59
C PHE A 170 6.55 -0.14 10.85
N THR A 171 5.84 -0.31 11.96
CA THR A 171 6.43 -0.66 13.26
C THR A 171 6.85 -2.12 13.29
N ASN A 172 8.10 -2.36 13.71
CA ASN A 172 8.62 -3.71 13.93
C ASN A 172 7.99 -4.39 15.15
N LYS A 173 7.99 -5.74 15.11
CA LYS A 173 7.45 -6.64 16.15
C LYS A 173 7.88 -6.35 17.60
N SER A 174 9.04 -5.72 17.81
CA SER A 174 9.58 -5.46 19.15
C SER A 174 8.81 -4.40 19.94
N ASN A 175 8.06 -3.51 19.27
CA ASN A 175 7.44 -2.34 19.90
C ASN A 175 5.90 -2.38 19.89
N LEU A 176 5.31 -3.49 19.44
CA LEU A 176 3.86 -3.65 19.35
C LEU A 176 3.29 -4.21 20.66
N PRO A 177 2.26 -3.60 21.26
CA PRO A 177 1.55 -4.24 22.37
C PRO A 177 1.02 -5.59 21.88
N ARG A 178 1.32 -6.66 22.63
CA ARG A 178 0.85 -8.04 22.35
C ARG A 178 -0.65 -8.01 22.09
N MET A 179 -1.03 -8.08 20.82
CA MET A 179 -2.41 -7.85 20.41
C MET A 179 -3.21 -9.15 20.37
N GLY A 180 -4.49 -9.04 20.71
CA GLY A 180 -5.49 -10.08 20.46
C GLY A 180 -5.56 -10.43 18.97
N SER A 181 -5.80 -11.72 18.70
CA SER A 181 -6.02 -12.39 17.41
C SER A 181 -4.96 -12.24 16.29
N THR A 182 -4.43 -11.06 15.96
CA THR A 182 -3.45 -10.92 14.86
C THR A 182 -2.00 -11.06 15.34
N LYS A 183 -1.42 -12.25 15.14
CA LYS A 183 -0.03 -12.60 15.53
C LYS A 183 1.09 -11.91 14.72
N LYS A 184 0.78 -11.15 13.66
CA LYS A 184 1.78 -10.57 12.71
C LYS A 184 1.72 -9.04 12.64
N SER A 185 2.86 -8.42 12.34
CA SER A 185 2.98 -6.97 12.07
C SER A 185 2.62 -6.61 10.62
N LEU A 186 2.35 -5.32 10.32
CA LEU A 186 2.03 -4.89 8.96
C LEU A 186 3.17 -5.12 7.96
N ASP A 187 4.43 -4.95 8.40
CA ASP A 187 5.62 -5.30 7.59
C ASP A 187 5.59 -6.78 7.20
N GLU A 188 5.35 -7.68 8.15
CA GLU A 188 5.29 -9.11 7.86
C GLU A 188 4.12 -9.46 6.95
N ILE A 189 2.96 -8.83 7.13
CA ILE A 189 1.83 -9.04 6.22
C ILE A 189 2.20 -8.56 4.80
N TYR A 190 2.87 -7.42 4.69
CA TYR A 190 3.35 -6.92 3.40
C TYR A 190 4.36 -7.90 2.77
N THR A 191 5.41 -8.25 3.50
CA THR A 191 6.56 -8.99 2.98
C THR A 191 6.26 -10.48 2.77
N ASP A 192 5.61 -11.13 3.73
CA ASP A 192 5.37 -12.59 3.67
C ASP A 192 4.13 -12.98 2.87
N HIS A 193 3.11 -12.11 2.80
CA HIS A 193 1.83 -12.42 2.15
C HIS A 193 1.62 -11.60 0.89
N LEU A 194 1.49 -10.28 1.00
CA LEU A 194 1.16 -9.40 -0.13
C LEU A 194 2.21 -9.47 -1.24
N TYR A 195 3.48 -9.23 -0.92
CA TYR A 195 4.59 -9.19 -1.88
C TYR A 195 4.81 -10.57 -2.53
N ARG A 196 4.76 -11.65 -1.74
CA ARG A 196 4.83 -13.02 -2.28
C ARG A 196 3.64 -13.31 -3.19
N HIS A 197 2.43 -12.93 -2.82
CA HIS A 197 1.24 -13.11 -3.64
C HIS A 197 1.34 -12.33 -4.95
N ARG A 198 1.77 -11.06 -4.92
CA ARG A 198 2.05 -10.26 -6.12
C ARG A 198 3.02 -10.96 -7.07
N ASN A 199 4.15 -11.45 -6.54
CA ASN A 199 5.13 -12.16 -7.37
C ASN A 199 4.56 -13.46 -7.96
N ARG A 200 3.76 -14.20 -7.20
CA ARG A 200 3.09 -15.42 -7.71
C ARG A 200 2.15 -15.10 -8.87
N VAL A 201 1.31 -14.08 -8.74
CA VAL A 201 0.36 -13.67 -9.79
C VAL A 201 1.10 -13.12 -11.00
N ALA A 202 2.07 -12.22 -10.81
CA ALA A 202 2.81 -11.58 -11.91
C ALA A 202 3.64 -12.58 -12.74
N HIS A 203 4.23 -13.59 -12.09
CA HIS A 203 5.02 -14.62 -12.78
C HIS A 203 4.21 -15.89 -13.10
N ASN A 204 2.89 -15.88 -12.84
CA ASN A 204 2.00 -17.02 -12.97
C ASN A 204 2.62 -18.32 -12.39
N THR A 205 3.20 -18.23 -11.19
CA THR A 205 3.94 -19.37 -10.62
C THR A 205 3.04 -20.55 -10.27
N PHE A 206 1.72 -20.31 -10.17
CA PHE A 206 0.70 -21.35 -10.03
C PHE A 206 0.65 -22.33 -11.20
N SER A 207 1.19 -21.97 -12.37
CA SER A 207 1.28 -22.88 -13.52
C SER A 207 2.16 -24.11 -13.24
N TYR A 208 3.15 -24.01 -12.34
CA TYR A 208 4.10 -25.09 -12.05
C TYR A 208 4.21 -25.44 -10.55
N GLN A 209 3.55 -24.68 -9.68
CA GLN A 209 3.50 -24.94 -8.23
C GLN A 209 2.21 -25.66 -7.85
N GLN A 210 2.27 -26.63 -6.94
CA GLN A 210 1.06 -27.20 -6.35
C GLN A 210 0.33 -26.13 -5.52
N ASN A 211 -0.91 -25.80 -5.91
CA ASN A 211 -1.74 -24.77 -5.28
C ASN A 211 -2.46 -25.28 -4.01
N LEU A 212 -1.94 -26.31 -3.34
CA LEU A 212 -2.55 -26.86 -2.12
C LEU A 212 -1.74 -26.41 -0.91
N PRO A 213 -2.36 -25.73 0.08
CA PRO A 213 -1.68 -25.41 1.31
C PRO A 213 -1.27 -26.70 2.01
N THR A 214 -0.03 -26.74 2.49
CA THR A 214 0.42 -27.89 3.29
C THR A 214 -0.34 -27.93 4.61
N LEU A 215 -0.46 -29.12 5.22
CA LEU A 215 -1.08 -29.26 6.54
C LEU A 215 -0.42 -28.34 7.58
N ASN A 216 0.89 -28.18 7.51
CA ASN A 216 1.64 -27.25 8.36
C ASN A 216 1.23 -25.79 8.16
N THR A 217 0.92 -25.39 6.92
CA THR A 217 0.41 -24.04 6.60
C THR A 217 -0.97 -23.81 7.21
N LEU A 218 -1.85 -24.81 7.15
CA LEU A 218 -3.20 -24.74 7.75
C LEU A 218 -3.13 -24.66 9.28
N VAL A 219 -2.26 -25.47 9.90
CA VAL A 219 -2.04 -25.48 11.35
C VAL A 219 -1.42 -24.18 11.85
N GLY A 220 -0.56 -23.54 11.05
CA GLY A 220 0.10 -22.28 11.40
C GLY A 220 -0.81 -21.06 11.49
N GLY A 221 -2.03 -21.12 10.93
CA GLY A 221 -3.04 -20.06 11.00
C GLY A 221 -2.68 -18.74 10.28
N GLY A 222 -1.54 -18.70 9.58
CA GLY A 222 -1.09 -17.52 8.84
C GLY A 222 -1.85 -17.28 7.54
N TYR A 223 -2.61 -18.26 7.05
CA TYR A 223 -3.36 -18.16 5.79
C TYR A 223 -4.47 -17.08 5.83
N VAL A 224 -4.92 -16.67 7.02
CA VAL A 224 -5.97 -15.64 7.17
C VAL A 224 -5.48 -14.27 6.64
N TYR A 225 -4.16 -14.07 6.58
CA TYR A 225 -3.56 -12.88 5.97
C TYR A 225 -3.44 -12.97 4.44
N ASP A 226 -3.67 -14.15 3.84
CA ASP A 226 -3.72 -14.32 2.39
C ASP A 226 -5.08 -13.86 1.84
N ASN A 227 -5.35 -12.56 1.96
CA ASN A 227 -6.67 -11.98 1.77
C ASN A 227 -6.59 -10.67 0.98
N TYR A 228 -7.28 -10.60 -0.16
CA TYR A 228 -7.27 -9.43 -1.04
C TYR A 228 -7.73 -8.14 -0.35
N PHE A 229 -8.72 -8.20 0.54
CA PHE A 229 -9.20 -7.01 1.26
C PHE A 229 -8.14 -6.46 2.22
N VAL A 230 -7.38 -7.35 2.87
CA VAL A 230 -6.20 -6.97 3.67
C VAL A 230 -5.14 -6.33 2.77
N TYR A 231 -4.88 -6.92 1.59
CA TYR A 231 -3.91 -6.37 0.64
C TYR A 231 -4.30 -4.99 0.14
N PHE A 232 -5.55 -4.79 -0.29
CA PHE A 232 -6.04 -3.50 -0.74
C PHE A 232 -5.94 -2.43 0.36
N SER A 233 -6.28 -2.81 1.61
CA SER A 233 -6.18 -1.90 2.75
C SER A 233 -4.76 -1.46 3.04
N ILE A 234 -3.79 -2.39 2.95
CA ILE A 234 -2.37 -2.06 3.11
C ILE A 234 -1.88 -1.16 1.97
N LEU A 235 -2.26 -1.45 0.72
CA LEU A 235 -1.87 -0.61 -0.43
C LEU A 235 -2.41 0.80 -0.32
N ILE A 236 -3.69 0.96 0.03
CA ILE A 236 -4.35 2.25 0.23
C ILE A 236 -3.77 2.99 1.44
N LEU A 237 -3.44 2.27 2.52
CA LEU A 237 -2.77 2.87 3.68
C LEU A 237 -1.42 3.46 3.29
N ILE A 238 -0.59 2.69 2.56
CA ILE A 238 0.71 3.18 2.07
C ILE A 238 0.50 4.39 1.15
N ASP A 239 -0.46 4.29 0.22
CA ASP A 239 -0.77 5.37 -0.71
C ASP A 239 -1.13 6.68 0.01
N ASN A 240 -2.05 6.63 0.97
CA ASN A 240 -2.48 7.80 1.73
C ASN A 240 -1.34 8.38 2.59
N ILE A 241 -0.47 7.54 3.16
CA ILE A 241 0.74 8.01 3.88
C ILE A 241 1.64 8.82 2.95
N PHE A 242 1.95 8.28 1.76
CA PHE A 242 2.82 8.95 0.80
C PHE A 242 2.20 10.22 0.22
N ILE A 243 0.89 10.23 -0.04
CA ILE A 243 0.17 11.45 -0.45
C ILE A 243 0.34 12.54 0.62
N LYS A 244 0.10 12.24 1.90
CA LYS A 244 0.23 13.24 2.98
C LYS A 244 1.64 13.73 3.20
N LEU A 245 2.63 12.86 3.11
CA LEU A 245 4.04 13.28 3.18
C LEU A 245 4.43 14.12 1.97
N PHE A 246 3.94 13.79 0.78
CA PHE A 246 4.24 14.55 -0.41
C PHE A 246 3.56 15.93 -0.42
N GLU A 247 2.33 16.04 0.10
CA GLU A 247 1.68 17.34 0.37
C GLU A 247 2.55 18.22 1.28
N GLU A 248 3.10 17.66 2.37
CA GLU A 248 4.02 18.38 3.26
C GLU A 248 5.33 18.76 2.57
N TYR A 249 5.87 17.89 1.72
CA TYR A 249 7.05 18.17 0.91
C TYR A 249 6.82 19.34 -0.05
N LEU A 250 5.70 19.36 -0.77
CA LEU A 250 5.36 20.47 -1.67
C LEU A 250 5.23 21.80 -0.92
N ARG A 251 4.58 21.81 0.26
CA ARG A 251 4.52 23.01 1.12
C ARG A 251 5.92 23.49 1.53
N SER A 252 6.80 22.55 1.87
CA SER A 252 8.18 22.86 2.27
C SER A 252 9.00 23.49 1.14
N LEU A 253 8.67 23.17 -0.12
CA LEU A 253 9.31 23.78 -1.30
C LEU A 253 8.75 25.17 -1.60
N GLU A 254 7.46 25.41 -1.35
CA GLU A 254 6.83 26.73 -1.55
C GLU A 254 7.30 27.76 -0.52
N ASP A 255 7.63 27.31 0.69
CA ASP A 255 8.13 28.15 1.79
C ASP A 255 9.64 28.48 1.69
N PHE A 256 10.35 27.93 0.68
CA PHE A 256 11.80 28.10 0.47
C PHE A 256 12.13 29.13 -0.62
#